data_AF-A0A200PSV0-F1
#
_entry.id   AF-A0A200PSV0-F1
#
_cell.length_a   1.000
_cell.length_b   1.000
_cell.length_c   1.000
_cell.angle_alpha   90.00
_cell.angle_beta   90.00
_cell.angle_gamma   90.00
#
_symmetry.space_group_name_H-M   'P 1'
#
loop_
_entity.id
_entity.type
_entity.pdbx_description
1 polymer ?
#
loop_
_entity_poly.entity_id
_entity_poly.type
_entity_poly.pdbx_seq_one_letter_code
_entity_poly.pdbx_strand_id
1 'polypeptide(L)'
;MGLKWYARSLRIDEDGDVADEFLDEVLQPAEVSCGADDRRQLPKKFEVKYSTRPAKVRKQVITVDGKIHQSVEYQGKLQWV
;
A
#
# COMPACT_ATOMS: atom_id res chain seq x y z
N MET A 1 0.53 6.46 -24.25
CA MET A 1 -0.53 5.86 -23.41
C MET A 1 0.10 5.08 -22.26
N GLY A 2 0.58 5.76 -21.20
CA GLY A 2 1.42 5.15 -20.14
C GLY A 2 0.66 4.57 -18.93
N LEU A 3 -0.60 4.97 -18.72
CA LEU A 3 -1.35 4.64 -17.49
C LEU A 3 -1.71 3.15 -17.36
N LYS A 4 -1.86 2.46 -18.50
CA LYS A 4 -2.18 1.02 -18.54
C LYS A 4 -1.00 0.14 -18.09
N TRP A 5 0.24 0.63 -18.20
CA TRP A 5 1.42 -0.04 -17.62
C TRP A 5 1.39 0.10 -16.10
N TYR A 6 1.18 1.31 -15.59
CA TYR A 6 1.08 1.58 -14.16
C TYR A 6 -0.08 0.81 -13.49
N ALA A 7 -1.21 0.66 -14.18
CA ALA A 7 -2.33 -0.15 -13.69
C ALA A 7 -1.96 -1.62 -13.40
N ARG A 8 -0.92 -2.16 -14.06
CA ARG A 8 -0.52 -3.57 -13.93
C ARG A 8 0.37 -3.82 -12.72
N SER A 9 1.07 -2.79 -12.24
CA SER A 9 1.95 -2.90 -11.09
C SER A 9 1.21 -2.67 -9.77
N LEU A 10 0.02 -2.04 -9.83
CA LEU A 10 -0.83 -1.85 -8.65
C LEU A 10 -1.23 -3.17 -7.99
N ARG A 11 -1.16 -3.15 -6.66
CA ARG A 11 -1.56 -4.20 -5.73
C ARG A 11 -2.65 -3.66 -4.81
N ILE A 12 -3.44 -4.56 -4.26
CA ILE A 12 -4.46 -4.30 -3.25
C ILE A 12 -4.19 -5.18 -2.04
N ASP A 13 -4.29 -4.61 -0.85
CA ASP A 13 -4.12 -5.37 0.39
C ASP A 13 -5.47 -5.86 0.97
N GLU A 14 -5.43 -6.42 2.18
CA GLU A 14 -6.63 -6.98 2.83
C GLU A 14 -7.62 -5.88 3.28
N ASP A 15 -7.13 -4.68 3.53
CA ASP A 15 -7.94 -3.55 3.96
C ASP A 15 -8.58 -2.83 2.75
N GLY A 16 -8.13 -3.16 1.53
CA GLY A 16 -8.62 -2.59 0.28
C GLY A 16 -7.85 -1.37 -0.19
N ASP A 17 -6.72 -1.07 0.45
CA ASP A 17 -5.81 -0.02 0.01
C ASP A 17 -5.12 -0.45 -1.28
N VAL A 18 -4.85 0.51 -2.18
CA VAL A 18 -4.24 0.27 -3.50
C VAL A 18 -2.94 1.05 -3.64
N ALA A 19 -1.84 0.34 -3.89
CA ALA A 19 -0.51 0.93 -4.07
C ALA A 19 0.34 0.07 -5.01
N ASP A 20 1.46 0.61 -5.50
CA ASP A 20 2.42 -0.15 -6.30
C ASP A 20 3.09 -1.25 -5.47
N GLU A 21 3.44 -0.92 -4.22
CA GLU A 21 4.08 -1.80 -3.25
C GLU A 21 3.55 -1.50 -1.84
N PHE A 22 3.50 -2.53 -0.99
CA PHE A 22 3.07 -2.43 0.40
C PHE A 22 4.19 -2.90 1.32
N LEU A 23 4.34 -2.23 2.45
CA LEU A 23 5.31 -2.59 3.50
C LEU A 23 4.56 -2.82 4.82
N ASP A 24 4.92 -3.88 5.54
CA ASP A 24 4.49 -4.11 6.92
C ASP A 24 5.54 -3.56 7.89
N GLU A 25 5.06 -2.87 8.93
CA GLU A 25 5.89 -2.44 10.05
C GLU A 25 6.17 -3.65 10.96
N VAL A 26 7.42 -4.10 10.98
CA VAL A 26 7.88 -5.17 11.85
C VAL A 26 8.51 -4.57 13.09
N LEU A 27 7.88 -4.78 14.24
CA LEU A 27 8.47 -4.47 15.54
C LEU A 27 9.65 -5.41 15.77
N GLN A 28 10.83 -4.85 16.00
CA GLN A 28 11.91 -5.67 16.52
C GLN A 28 11.53 -6.11 17.93
N PRO A 29 11.70 -7.40 18.30
CA PRO A 29 11.59 -7.80 19.70
C PRO A 29 12.58 -6.92 20.46
N ALA A 30 12.06 -6.18 21.44
CA ALA A 30 12.88 -5.30 22.25
C ALA A 30 13.98 -6.16 22.89
N GLU A 31 15.19 -6.07 22.34
CA GLU A 31 16.37 -6.52 23.05
C GLU A 31 16.36 -5.70 24.33
N VAL A 32 16.21 -6.40 25.46
CA VAL A 32 15.98 -5.83 26.78
C VAL A 32 17.16 -4.93 27.12
N SER A 33 17.11 -3.66 26.70
CA SER A 33 18.04 -2.63 27.14
C SER A 33 17.52 -2.16 28.48
N CYS A 34 18.00 -2.86 29.52
CA CYS A 34 17.91 -2.40 30.89
C CYS A 34 18.44 -0.96 30.96
N GLY A 35 17.58 -0.01 31.32
CA GLY A 35 18.01 1.32 31.74
C GLY A 35 17.32 2.45 31.00
N ALA A 36 16.36 3.03 31.71
CA ALA A 36 16.08 4.46 31.83
C ALA A 36 16.27 5.37 30.59
N ASP A 37 15.14 6.02 30.27
CA ASP A 37 15.03 7.42 29.84
C ASP A 37 15.21 7.77 28.35
N ASP A 38 14.20 8.54 27.90
CA ASP A 38 14.15 9.44 26.75
C ASP A 38 14.24 8.88 25.30
N ARG A 39 13.07 8.90 24.63
CA ARG A 39 12.89 9.25 23.20
C ARG A 39 13.63 8.47 22.11
N ARG A 40 14.27 7.35 22.41
CA ARG A 40 14.79 6.45 21.36
C ARG A 40 13.65 5.58 20.83
N GLN A 41 12.86 6.14 19.90
CA GLN A 41 12.00 5.31 19.05
C GLN A 41 12.90 4.25 18.43
N LEU A 42 12.71 2.98 18.81
CA LEU A 42 13.43 1.87 18.17
C LEU A 42 13.28 2.03 16.65
N PRO A 43 14.35 1.78 15.87
CA PRO A 43 14.24 1.86 14.42
C PRO A 43 13.18 0.86 13.94
N LYS A 44 12.03 1.40 13.53
CA LYS A 44 10.96 0.64 12.88
C LYS A 44 11.55 -0.01 11.63
N LYS A 45 11.46 -1.34 11.55
CA LYS A 45 11.90 -2.07 10.37
C LYS A 45 10.67 -2.29 9.49
N PHE A 46 10.78 -1.99 8.21
CA PHE A 46 9.71 -2.21 7.24
C PHE A 46 10.12 -3.37 6.32
N GLU A 47 9.22 -4.31 6.13
CA GLU A 47 9.41 -5.44 5.21
C GLU A 47 8.28 -5.47 4.18
N VAL A 48 8.54 -6.03 2.99
CA VAL A 48 7.52 -6.13 1.94
C VAL A 48 6.33 -6.98 2.41
N LYS A 49 5.12 -6.43 2.30
CA LYS A 49 3.86 -7.12 2.59
C LYS A 49 3.51 -8.05 1.43
N TYR A 50 3.80 -9.34 1.61
CA TYR A 50 3.55 -10.37 0.59
C TYR A 50 2.09 -10.82 0.50
N SER A 51 1.23 -10.44 1.44
CA SER A 51 -0.20 -10.80 1.45
C SER A 51 -1.04 -10.03 0.42
N THR A 52 -0.46 -9.00 -0.21
CA THR A 52 -1.14 -8.18 -1.20
C THR A 52 -1.35 -8.90 -2.53
N ARG A 53 -2.46 -8.61 -3.20
CA ARG A 53 -2.87 -9.24 -4.47
C ARG A 53 -2.80 -8.24 -5.61
N PRO A 54 -2.63 -8.67 -6.87
CA PRO A 54 -2.71 -7.75 -8.00
C PRO A 54 -4.06 -7.01 -8.03
N ALA A 55 -4.03 -5.69 -8.17
CA ALA A 55 -5.24 -4.88 -8.23
C ALA A 55 -5.92 -5.05 -9.59
N LYS A 56 -7.23 -5.37 -9.58
CA LYS A 56 -7.99 -5.53 -10.81
C LYS A 56 -8.56 -4.18 -11.26
N VAL A 57 -7.72 -3.39 -11.93
CA VAL A 57 -8.10 -2.08 -12.48
C VAL A 57 -9.03 -2.26 -13.69
N ARG A 58 -10.24 -1.71 -13.63
CA ARG A 58 -11.22 -1.76 -14.73
C ARG A 58 -11.23 -0.50 -15.58
N LYS A 59 -11.13 0.68 -14.97
CA LYS A 59 -11.19 1.97 -15.67
C LYS A 59 -10.19 2.96 -15.04
N GLN A 60 -9.61 3.81 -15.86
CA GLN A 60 -8.80 4.94 -15.40
C GLN A 60 -9.32 6.20 -16.08
N VAL A 61 -9.46 7.28 -15.32
CA VAL A 61 -9.97 8.57 -15.79
C VAL A 61 -9.07 9.67 -15.26
N ILE A 62 -8.72 10.62 -16.13
CA ILE A 62 -8.05 11.86 -15.73
C ILE A 62 -9.15 12.90 -15.62
N THR A 63 -9.28 13.52 -14.45
CA THR A 63 -10.23 14.63 -14.27
C THR A 63 -9.64 15.93 -14.81
N VAL A 64 -10.49 16.94 -14.99
CA VAL A 64 -10.07 18.28 -15.44
C VAL A 64 -9.05 18.95 -14.51
N ASP A 65 -9.00 18.52 -13.24
CA ASP A 65 -8.03 18.94 -12.22
C ASP A 65 -6.65 18.26 -12.38
N GLY A 66 -6.49 17.38 -13.37
CA GLY A 66 -5.25 16.64 -13.61
C GLY A 66 -5.08 15.41 -12.71
N LYS A 67 -6.05 15.10 -11.85
CA LYS A 67 -6.01 13.90 -10.97
C LYS A 67 -6.41 12.65 -11.73
N ILE A 68 -5.62 11.59 -11.55
CA ILE A 68 -5.93 10.26 -12.08
C ILE A 68 -6.77 9.53 -11.05
N HIS A 69 -7.93 9.06 -11.46
CA HIS A 69 -8.78 8.17 -10.68
C HIS A 69 -8.78 6.79 -11.34
N GLN A 70 -8.76 5.75 -10.53
CA GLN A 70 -8.77 4.36 -11.00
C GLN A 70 -9.93 3.62 -10.35
N SER A 71 -10.66 2.84 -11.14
CA SER A 71 -11.65 1.92 -10.60
C SER A 71 -11.03 0.54 -10.44
N VAL A 72 -11.05 0.03 -9.23
CA VAL A 72 -10.49 -1.27 -8.84
C VAL A 72 -11.62 -2.17 -8.35
N GLU A 73 -11.61 -3.43 -8.76
CA GLU A 73 -12.53 -4.43 -8.21
C GLU A 73 -11.93 -5.10 -6.97
N TYR A 74 -12.60 -4.93 -5.82
CA TYR A 74 -12.22 -5.54 -4.55
C TYR A 74 -13.41 -6.29 -3.94
N GLN A 75 -13.21 -7.58 -3.61
CA GLN A 75 -14.26 -8.46 -3.05
C GLN A 75 -15.59 -8.44 -3.84
N GLY A 76 -15.53 -8.34 -5.17
CA GLY A 76 -16.71 -8.27 -6.04
C GLY A 76 -17.41 -6.91 -6.11
N LYS A 77 -16.88 -5.89 -5.44
CA LYS A 77 -17.35 -4.50 -5.50
C LYS A 77 -16.38 -3.64 -6.30
N LEU A 78 -16.90 -2.66 -7.03
CA LEU A 78 -16.08 -1.68 -7.74
C LEU A 78 -15.86 -0.47 -6.83
N GLN A 79 -14.60 -0.11 -6.58
CA GLN A 79 -14.22 1.04 -5.78
C GLN A 79 -13.38 2.02 -6.61
N TRP A 80 -13.56 3.31 -6.37
CA TRP A 80 -12.74 4.36 -6.98
C TRP A 80 -11.65 4.78 -6.01
N VAL A 81 -10.42 4.79 -6.48
CA VAL A 81 -9.21 5.23 -5.79
C VAL A 81 -8.51 6.32 -6.58
#